data_AF-A0A416I3C1-F1
#
_entry.id   AF-A0A416I3C1-F1
#
_cell.length_a   1.000
_cell.length_b   1.000
_cell.length_c   1.000
_cell.angle_alpha   90.00
_cell.angle_beta   90.00
_cell.angle_gamma   90.00
#
_symmetry.space_group_name_H-M   'P 1'
#
loop_
_entity.id
_entity.type
_entity.pdbx_description
1 polymer ?
#
loop_
_entity_poly.entity_id
_entity_poly.type
_entity_poly.pdbx_seq_one_letter_code
_entity_poly.pdbx_strand_id
1 'polypeptide(L)'
;MAYQLSNYKDVDSSVAPLVLEYYKYMDQEDYASASRLLEENQELLKPYIIDMDSINKIEQGLHDLWQVASLSQSVIITEDQTEPAGDFGPGTEWFAEY
;
A
#
# COMPACT_ATOMS: atom_id res chain seq x y z
N MET A 1 -16.21 -2.56 7.14
CA MET A 1 -15.89 -3.22 5.86
C MET A 1 -14.56 -3.92 6.04
N ALA A 2 -14.49 -5.24 5.90
CA ALA A 2 -13.22 -5.95 5.93
C ALA A 2 -12.52 -5.73 4.58
N TYR A 3 -11.42 -4.98 4.58
CA TYR A 3 -10.55 -4.89 3.41
C TYR A 3 -9.90 -6.26 3.23
N GLN A 4 -10.39 -7.02 2.27
CA GLN A 4 -9.72 -8.22 1.82
C GLN A 4 -8.57 -7.74 0.94
N LEU A 5 -7.37 -7.64 1.51
CA LEU A 5 -6.15 -7.49 0.73
C LEU A 5 -6.24 -8.55 -0.36
N SER A 6 -6.27 -8.09 -1.62
CA SER A 6 -6.14 -8.95 -2.79
C SER A 6 -4.98 -9.87 -2.46
N ASN A 7 -5.22 -11.19 -2.48
CA ASN A 7 -4.15 -12.15 -2.38
C ASN A 7 -3.20 -11.84 -3.55
N TYR A 8 -2.18 -11.02 -3.32
CA TYR A 8 -0.99 -10.98 -4.13
C TYR A 8 -0.40 -12.37 -3.93
N LYS A 9 -0.90 -13.33 -4.70
CA LYS A 9 -0.27 -14.64 -4.80
C LYS A 9 1.17 -14.33 -5.19
N ASP A 10 2.12 -14.83 -4.42
CA ASP A 10 3.47 -14.99 -4.94
C ASP A 10 3.35 -15.57 -6.34
N VAL A 11 4.07 -14.99 -7.29
CA VAL A 11 4.06 -15.47 -8.67
C VAL A 11 4.44 -16.95 -8.62
N ASP A 12 3.46 -17.83 -8.79
CA ASP A 12 3.72 -19.24 -8.67
C ASP A 12 4.63 -19.69 -9.83
N SER A 13 5.33 -20.80 -9.64
CA SER A 13 6.31 -21.29 -10.61
C SER A 13 5.72 -21.56 -12.01
N SER A 14 4.40 -21.66 -12.15
CA SER A 14 3.72 -21.85 -13.43
C SER A 14 3.49 -20.54 -14.19
N VAL A 15 3.40 -19.40 -13.49
CA VAL A 15 3.13 -18.08 -14.10
C VAL A 15 4.40 -17.24 -14.25
N ALA A 16 5.44 -17.50 -13.44
CA ALA A 16 6.72 -16.79 -13.50
C ALA A 16 7.34 -16.72 -14.91
N PRO A 17 7.35 -17.79 -15.73
CA PRO A 17 7.91 -17.72 -17.08
C PRO A 17 7.16 -16.73 -17.99
N LEU A 18 5.83 -16.68 -17.90
CA LEU A 18 4.99 -15.78 -18.71
C LEU A 18 5.24 -14.32 -18.34
N VAL A 19 5.36 -14.03 -17.05
CA VAL A 19 5.65 -12.67 -16.55
C VAL A 19 7.04 -12.22 -17.01
N LEU A 20 8.05 -13.08 -16.90
CA LEU A 20 9.42 -12.77 -17.36
C LEU A 20 9.48 -12.57 -18.88
N GLU A 21 8.75 -13.37 -19.65
CA GLU A 21 8.70 -13.26 -21.11
C GLU A 21 7.98 -11.99 -21.55
N TYR A 22 6.90 -11.60 -20.85
CA TYR A 22 6.26 -10.30 -21.05
C TYR A 22 7.26 -9.15 -20.87
N TYR A 23 7.99 -9.12 -19.75
CA TYR A 23 8.97 -8.05 -19.50
C TYR A 23 10.12 -8.06 -20.50
N LYS A 24 10.53 -9.23 -20.97
CA LYS A 24 11.52 -9.33 -22.06
C LYS A 24 11.02 -8.69 -23.35
N TYR A 25 9.76 -8.88 -23.74
CA TYR A 25 9.19 -8.20 -24.91
C TYR A 25 9.10 -6.68 -24.70
N MET A 26 8.74 -6.25 -23.49
CA MET A 26 8.70 -4.83 -23.14
C MET A 26 10.08 -4.17 -23.21
N ASP A 27 11.13 -4.82 -22.69
CA ASP A 27 12.52 -4.35 -22.78
C ASP A 27 13.05 -4.27 -24.22
N GLN A 28 12.48 -5.08 -25.12
CA GLN A 28 12.80 -5.10 -26.55
C GLN A 28 11.93 -4.15 -27.38
N GLU A 29 11.03 -3.41 -26.75
CA GLU A 29 10.02 -2.55 -27.40
C GLU A 29 9.10 -3.32 -28.36
N ASP A 30 9.01 -4.65 -28.22
CA ASP A 30 8.10 -5.50 -29.00
C ASP A 30 6.71 -5.56 -28.34
N TYR A 31 6.00 -4.44 -28.41
CA TYR A 31 4.67 -4.29 -27.82
C TYR A 31 3.64 -5.23 -28.46
N ALA A 32 3.83 -5.62 -29.71
CA ALA A 32 2.91 -6.52 -30.41
C ALA A 32 2.96 -7.93 -29.81
N SER A 33 4.16 -8.46 -29.56
CA SER A 33 4.33 -9.75 -28.90
C SER A 33 3.91 -9.70 -27.43
N ALA A 34 4.23 -8.61 -26.72
CA ALA A 34 3.79 -8.40 -25.33
C ALA A 34 2.26 -8.39 -25.21
N SER A 35 1.55 -7.68 -26.10
CA SER A 35 0.08 -7.61 -26.11
C SER A 35 -0.54 -8.97 -26.41
N ARG A 36 0.01 -9.70 -27.39
CA ARG A 36 -0.49 -11.04 -27.74
C ARG A 36 -0.35 -12.01 -26.57
N LEU A 37 0.80 -12.00 -25.89
CA LEU A 37 1.04 -12.84 -24.72
C LEU A 37 0.04 -12.53 -23.59
N LEU A 38 -0.29 -11.26 -23.36
CA LEU A 38 -1.32 -10.85 -22.39
C LEU A 38 -2.72 -11.34 -22.77
N GLU A 39 -3.12 -11.18 -24.03
CA GLU A 39 -4.44 -11.60 -24.51
C GLU A 39 -4.63 -13.12 -24.42
N GLU A 40 -3.61 -13.88 -24.82
CA GLU A 40 -3.64 -15.35 -24.79
C GLU A 40 -3.67 -15.93 -23.37
N ASN A 41 -3.12 -15.20 -22.39
CA ASN A 41 -2.97 -15.66 -21.01
C ASN A 41 -3.76 -14.82 -20.00
N GLN A 42 -4.78 -14.08 -20.45
CA GLN A 42 -5.47 -13.05 -19.68
C GLN A 42 -5.97 -13.56 -18.31
N GLU A 43 -6.68 -14.69 -18.28
CA GLU A 43 -7.24 -15.23 -17.04
C GLU A 43 -6.17 -15.66 -16.03
N LEU A 44 -5.02 -16.14 -16.50
CA LEU A 44 -3.89 -16.55 -15.65
C LEU A 44 -3.11 -15.34 -15.13
N LEU A 45 -2.93 -14.31 -15.95
CA LEU A 45 -2.13 -13.13 -15.62
C LEU A 45 -2.92 -12.09 -14.84
N LYS A 46 -4.26 -12.06 -14.95
CA LYS A 46 -5.15 -11.09 -14.29
C LYS A 46 -4.85 -10.86 -12.80
N PRO A 47 -4.57 -11.89 -11.96
CA PRO A 47 -4.25 -11.67 -10.54
C PRO A 47 -2.88 -11.03 -10.29
N TYR A 48 -1.98 -11.05 -11.28
CA TYR A 48 -0.59 -10.59 -11.19
C TYR A 48 -0.37 -9.25 -11.89
N ILE A 49 -1.41 -8.67 -12.50
CA ILE A 49 -1.37 -7.32 -13.07
C ILE A 49 -1.57 -6.32 -11.94
N ILE A 50 -0.66 -5.34 -11.88
CA ILE A 50 -0.82 -4.20 -10.99
C ILE A 50 -1.92 -3.30 -11.54
N ASP A 51 -3.05 -3.27 -10.83
CA ASP A 51 -4.16 -2.37 -11.13
C ASP A 51 -3.95 -1.03 -10.44
N MET A 52 -3.97 0.07 -11.21
CA MET A 52 -3.85 1.43 -10.69
C MET A 52 -4.97 1.77 -9.70
N ASP A 53 -6.18 1.21 -9.88
CA ASP A 53 -7.26 1.37 -8.92
C ASP A 53 -6.92 0.76 -7.55
N SER A 54 -6.19 -0.37 -7.56
CA SER A 54 -5.70 -0.99 -6.33
C SER A 54 -4.61 -0.16 -5.66
N ILE A 55 -3.70 0.46 -6.43
CA ILE A 55 -2.70 1.40 -5.88
C ILE A 55 -3.39 2.61 -5.24
N ASN A 56 -4.32 3.25 -5.96
CA ASN A 56 -5.03 4.42 -5.47
C ASN A 56 -5.77 4.15 -4.15
N LYS A 57 -6.34 2.94 -4.00
CA LYS A 57 -6.98 2.52 -2.74
C LYS A 57 -6.00 2.38 -1.59
N ILE A 58 -4.80 1.87 -1.84
CA ILE A 58 -3.73 1.78 -0.83
C ILE A 58 -3.28 3.19 -0.43
N GLU A 59 -3.05 4.06 -1.40
CA GLU A 59 -2.69 5.47 -1.14
C GLU A 59 -3.75 6.18 -0.31
N GLN A 60 -5.03 6.01 -0.65
CA GLN A 60 -6.14 6.57 0.12
C GLN A 60 -6.16 6.00 1.54
N GLY A 61 -5.98 4.69 1.71
CA GLY A 61 -5.94 4.06 3.03
C GLY A 61 -4.81 4.59 3.92
N LEU A 62 -3.62 4.83 3.35
CA LEU A 62 -2.50 5.45 4.05
C LEU A 62 -2.81 6.90 4.46
N HIS A 63 -3.40 7.67 3.55
CA HIS A 63 -3.81 9.05 3.83
C HIS A 63 -4.86 9.11 4.95
N ASP A 64 -5.90 8.27 4.87
CA ASP A 64 -6.97 8.21 5.88
C ASP A 64 -6.43 7.80 7.25
N LEU A 65 -5.52 6.83 7.29
CA LEU A 65 -4.85 6.40 8.52
C LEU A 65 -4.04 7.54 9.13
N TRP A 66 -3.24 8.24 8.32
CA TRP A 66 -2.47 9.40 8.77
C TRP A 66 -3.38 10.50 9.31
N GLN A 67 -4.50 10.78 8.65
CA GLN A 67 -5.45 11.79 9.09
C GLN A 67 -6.07 11.44 10.44
N VAL A 68 -6.51 10.19 10.62
CA VAL A 68 -7.08 9.71 11.90
C VAL A 68 -6.02 9.75 12.99
N ALA A 69 -4.79 9.30 12.73
CA ALA A 69 -3.71 9.33 13.70
C ALA A 69 -3.39 10.78 14.12
N SER A 70 -3.26 11.69 13.17
CA SER A 70 -2.96 13.11 13.43
C SER A 70 -4.06 13.82 14.21
N LEU A 71 -5.34 13.48 13.96
CA LEU A 71 -6.47 14.07 14.67
C LEU A 71 -6.73 13.45 16.04
N SER A 72 -6.39 12.17 16.22
CA SER A 72 -6.57 11.47 17.51
C SER A 72 -5.39 11.65 18.46
N GLN A 73 -4.23 12.09 17.95
CA GLN A 73 -3.07 12.43 18.77
C GLN A 73 -3.34 13.70 19.59
N SER A 74 -3.50 13.51 20.89
CA SER A 74 -3.52 14.58 21.88
C SER A 74 -2.09 14.95 22.23
N VAL A 75 -1.61 16.12 21.80
CA VAL A 75 -0.38 16.73 22.31
C VAL A 75 -0.75 17.65 23.46
N ILE A 76 -0.25 17.35 24.66
CA ILE A 76 -0.48 18.17 25.85
C ILE A 76 0.78 18.99 26.12
N ILE A 77 0.65 20.30 25.99
CA ILE A 77 1.72 21.27 26.26
C ILE A 77 1.43 21.89 27.62
N THR A 78 2.32 21.66 28.59
CA THR A 78 2.25 22.29 29.91
C THR A 78 3.31 23.39 30.01
N GLU A 79 2.90 24.60 30.44
CA GLU A 79 3.82 25.75 30.57
C GLU A 79 4.84 25.59 31.71
N ASP A 80 4.58 24.67 32.64
CA ASP A 80 5.35 24.49 33.88
C ASP A 80 6.29 23.28 33.86
N GLN A 81 6.44 22.60 32.71
CA GLN A 81 7.17 21.33 32.57
C GLN A 81 6.70 20.24 33.55
N THR A 82 5.51 20.36 34.13
CA THR A 82 4.96 19.30 34.96
C THR A 82 4.21 18.32 34.06
N GLU A 83 4.39 17.02 34.30
CA GLU A 83 3.57 16.00 33.63
C GLU A 83 2.09 16.31 33.89
N PRO A 84 1.26 16.46 32.85
CA PRO A 84 -0.15 16.78 33.03
C PRO A 84 -0.83 15.66 33.82
N ALA A 85 -1.70 16.03 34.77
CA ALA A 85 -2.47 15.05 35.53
C ALA A 85 -3.70 14.60 34.71
N GLY A 86 -3.84 13.31 34.42
CA GLY A 86 -4.99 12.75 33.70
C GLY A 86 -4.84 11.30 33.28
N ASP A 87 -5.93 10.70 32.79
CA ASP A 87 -5.93 9.38 32.14
C ASP A 87 -5.81 9.58 30.63
N PHE A 88 -4.57 9.55 30.13
CA PHE A 88 -4.28 9.78 28.71
C PHE A 88 -4.13 8.44 27.98
N GLY A 89 -4.71 8.37 26.79
CA GLY A 89 -4.67 7.17 25.97
C GLY A 89 -3.24 6.78 25.59
N PRO A 90 -2.99 5.47 25.33
CA PRO A 90 -1.70 5.03 24.82
C PRO A 90 -1.38 5.74 23.49
N GLY A 91 -0.20 6.35 23.40
CA GLY A 91 0.24 7.16 22.24
C GLY A 91 0.20 8.68 22.46
N THR A 92 -0.22 9.15 23.64
CA THR A 92 -0.09 10.55 24.02
C THR A 92 1.38 10.93 24.21
N GLU A 93 1.80 12.00 23.54
CA GLU A 93 3.14 12.57 23.67
C GLU A 93 3.08 13.84 24.53
N TRP A 94 4.07 13.99 25.42
CA TRP A 94 4.26 15.16 26.27
C TRP A 94 5.53 15.89 25.85
N PHE A 95 5.41 17.21 25.67
CA PHE A 95 6.52 18.08 25.28
C PHE A 95 6.82 19.09 26.39
N ALA A 96 8.09 19.12 26.83
CA ALA A 96 8.65 20.12 27.73
C ALA A 96 9.82 20.83 27.05
N GLU A 97 9.74 22.16 26.89
CA GLU A 97 10.84 22.98 26.36
C GLU A 97 11.97 23.08 27.38
N TYR A 98 13.22 22.77 26.99
CA TYR A 98 14.43 22.83 27.83
C TYR A 98 14.87 24.27 28.15
#